data_AF-A0A0P7A4C5-F1
#
_entry.id   AF-A0A0P7A4C5-F1
#
_cell.length_a   1.000
_cell.length_b   1.000
_cell.length_c   1.000
_cell.angle_alpha   90.00
_cell.angle_beta   90.00
_cell.angle_gamma   90.00
#
_symmetry.space_group_name_H-M   'P 1'
#
loop_
_entity.id
_entity.type
_entity.pdbx_description
1 polymer ?
#
loop_
_entity_poly.entity_id
_entity_poly.type
_entity_poly.pdbx_seq_one_letter_code
_entity_poly.pdbx_strand_id
1 'polypeptide(L)'
;MELLILKPLTIPFNIYKNALFALSNSRSADSEESNLSGEFPLYIWYVSIFDAIIVISYPIGILAAFFAAIQAPYKSFQIFIGILVATYFYPLLFGLFRELAQIALKVLLYLKIISKNSTS
;
A
#
# COMPACT_ATOMS: atom_id res chain seq x y z
N MET A 1 -27.14 13.07 2.01
CA MET A 1 -26.44 12.53 0.82
C MET A 1 -24.93 12.77 0.83
N GLU A 2 -24.38 13.58 1.76
CA GLU A 2 -22.94 13.92 1.78
C GLU A 2 -22.00 12.75 2.16
N LEU A 3 -22.49 11.72 2.85
CA LEU A 3 -21.65 10.62 3.36
C LEU A 3 -21.27 9.52 2.36
N LEU A 4 -21.98 9.38 1.23
CA LEU A 4 -21.74 8.28 0.27
C LEU A 4 -20.65 8.62 -0.76
N ILE A 5 -20.46 9.90 -1.09
CA ILE A 5 -19.51 10.35 -2.12
C ILE A 5 -18.09 10.53 -1.52
N LEU A 6 -17.98 10.84 -0.23
CA LEU A 6 -16.69 11.08 0.42
C LEU A 6 -15.93 9.79 0.73
N LYS A 7 -16.62 8.66 0.91
CA LYS A 7 -15.99 7.35 1.18
C LYS A 7 -14.93 6.97 0.14
N PRO A 8 -15.22 6.92 -1.17
CA PRO A 8 -14.23 6.53 -2.17
C PRO A 8 -13.03 7.48 -2.25
N LEU A 9 -13.21 8.76 -1.92
CA LEU A 9 -12.10 9.72 -1.84
C LEU A 9 -11.23 9.48 -0.59
N THR A 10 -11.80 9.11 0.55
CA THR A 10 -10.98 8.85 1.76
C THR A 10 -10.16 7.56 1.69
N ILE A 11 -10.53 6.60 0.84
CA ILE A 11 -9.89 5.28 0.76
C ILE A 11 -8.39 5.38 0.40
N PRO A 12 -7.98 6.02 -0.73
CA PRO A 12 -6.56 6.12 -1.07
C PRO A 12 -5.70 6.74 0.04
N PHE A 13 -6.23 7.76 0.70
CA PHE A 13 -5.52 8.44 1.80
C PHE A 13 -5.37 7.55 3.03
N ASN A 14 -6.39 6.76 3.37
CA ASN A 14 -6.31 5.80 4.46
C ASN A 14 -5.31 4.68 4.15
N ILE A 15 -5.30 4.17 2.90
CA ILE A 15 -4.32 3.17 2.45
C ILE A 15 -2.89 3.72 2.60
N TYR A 16 -2.66 4.96 2.15
CA TYR A 16 -1.38 5.63 2.30
C TYR A 16 -0.94 5.74 3.76
N LYS A 17 -1.82 6.21 4.65
CA LYS A 17 -1.52 6.31 6.09
C LYS A 17 -1.19 4.96 6.71
N ASN A 18 -1.95 3.92 6.37
CA ASN A 18 -1.72 2.58 6.87
C ASN A 18 -0.38 2.02 6.39
N ALA A 19 -0.02 2.24 5.12
CA ALA A 19 1.28 1.88 4.57
C ALA A 19 2.43 2.62 5.27
N LEU A 20 2.27 3.92 5.51
CA LEU A 20 3.25 4.73 6.23
C LEU A 20 3.43 4.25 7.67
N PHE A 21 2.33 3.96 8.37
CA PHE A 21 2.37 3.42 9.72
C PHE A 21 3.06 2.06 9.76
N ALA A 22 2.71 1.15 8.83
CA ALA A 22 3.32 -0.17 8.73
C ALA A 22 4.84 -0.11 8.50
N LEU A 23 5.31 0.77 7.61
CA LEU A 23 6.75 0.98 7.41
C LEU A 23 7.43 1.54 8.66
N SER A 24 6.80 2.53 9.31
CA SER A 24 7.36 3.18 10.50
C SER A 24 7.46 2.22 11.69
N ASN A 25 6.55 1.25 11.79
CA ASN A 25 6.47 0.26 12.85
C ASN A 25 6.98 -1.13 12.46
N SER A 26 7.68 -1.26 11.33
CA SER A 26 8.26 -2.53 10.85
C SER A 26 9.26 -3.20 11.81
N ARG A 27 9.62 -2.54 12.91
CA ARG A 27 10.49 -3.04 13.99
C ARG A 27 9.81 -3.23 15.35
N SER A 28 8.52 -2.91 15.51
CA SER A 28 7.85 -3.10 16.80
C SER A 28 7.59 -4.58 17.05
N ALA A 29 8.19 -5.14 18.10
CA ALA A 29 8.19 -6.56 18.44
C ALA A 29 6.82 -7.14 18.85
N ASP A 30 5.75 -6.34 18.85
CA ASP A 30 4.44 -6.65 19.46
C ASP A 30 3.27 -6.85 18.45
N SER A 31 3.51 -6.86 17.14
CA SER A 31 2.45 -7.18 16.16
C SER A 31 2.36 -8.69 15.92
N GLU A 32 1.20 -9.24 15.55
CA GLU A 32 1.08 -10.65 15.13
C GLU A 32 2.06 -11.03 14.00
N GLU A 33 2.54 -10.03 13.24
CA GLU A 33 3.63 -10.13 12.26
C GLU A 33 5.00 -10.50 12.87
N SER A 34 5.26 -10.18 14.15
CA SER A 34 6.48 -10.56 14.90
C SER A 34 6.63 -12.08 14.98
N ASN A 35 5.56 -12.80 15.33
CA ASN A 35 5.54 -14.27 15.33
C ASN A 35 5.65 -14.87 13.91
N LEU A 36 5.17 -14.15 12.88
CA LEU A 36 5.24 -14.55 11.46
C LEU A 36 6.62 -14.30 10.82
N SER A 37 7.34 -13.27 11.28
CA SER A 37 8.62 -12.84 10.70
C SER A 37 9.74 -13.85 10.91
N GLY A 38 9.65 -14.66 11.98
CA GLY A 38 10.55 -15.79 12.19
C GLY A 38 10.33 -16.95 11.22
N GLU A 39 9.10 -17.14 10.71
CA GLU A 39 8.75 -18.28 9.86
C GLU A 39 8.72 -17.98 8.35
N PHE A 40 8.33 -16.77 7.96
CA PHE A 40 8.23 -16.35 6.55
C PHE A 40 8.78 -14.93 6.31
N PRO A 41 10.06 -14.66 6.64
CA PRO A 41 10.65 -13.32 6.56
C PRO A 41 10.60 -12.73 5.15
N LEU A 42 10.84 -13.56 4.12
CA LEU A 42 10.80 -13.14 2.71
C LEU A 42 9.40 -12.69 2.27
N TYR A 43 8.35 -13.29 2.81
CA TYR A 43 6.98 -12.93 2.45
C TYR A 43 6.58 -11.60 3.08
N ILE A 44 6.91 -11.40 4.37
CA ILE A 44 6.67 -10.12 5.04
C ILE A 44 7.46 -9.01 4.34
N TRP A 45 8.71 -9.30 3.98
CA TRP A 45 9.51 -8.37 3.17
C TRP A 45 8.83 -8.05 1.84
N TYR A 46 8.32 -9.04 1.12
CA TYR A 46 7.57 -8.83 -0.12
C TYR A 46 6.33 -7.94 0.06
N VAL A 47 5.53 -8.16 1.10
CA VAL A 47 4.38 -7.31 1.43
C VAL A 47 4.83 -5.88 1.74
N SER A 48 5.92 -5.71 2.49
CA SER A 48 6.46 -4.39 2.86
C SER A 48 6.93 -3.56 1.65
N ILE A 49 7.29 -4.19 0.53
CA ILE A 49 7.62 -3.49 -0.71
C ILE A 49 6.40 -2.72 -1.24
N PHE A 50 5.20 -3.29 -1.14
CA PHE A 50 3.99 -2.58 -1.56
C PHE A 50 3.74 -1.35 -0.70
N ASP A 51 4.01 -1.43 0.60
CA ASP A 51 3.91 -0.27 1.49
C ASP A 51 4.90 0.83 1.10
N ALA A 52 6.15 0.45 0.80
CA ALA A 52 7.16 1.38 0.32
C ALA A 52 6.75 2.05 -1.00
N ILE A 53 6.24 1.28 -1.96
CA ILE A 53 5.75 1.81 -3.25
C ILE A 53 4.60 2.80 -3.02
N ILE A 54 3.63 2.46 -2.17
CA ILE A 54 2.50 3.33 -1.84
C ILE A 54 3.00 4.65 -1.23
N VAL A 55 3.90 4.59 -0.25
CA VAL A 55 4.41 5.79 0.44
C VAL A 55 5.21 6.69 -0.49
N ILE A 56 6.01 6.10 -1.37
CA ILE A 56 6.84 6.82 -2.33
C ILE A 56 5.99 7.39 -3.50
N SER A 57 4.83 6.80 -3.79
CA SER A 57 3.99 7.22 -4.93
C SER A 57 3.55 8.68 -4.85
N TYR A 58 3.23 9.20 -3.67
CA TYR A 58 2.80 10.60 -3.49
C TYR A 58 3.92 11.62 -3.73
N PRO A 59 5.10 11.54 -3.08
CA PRO A 59 6.19 12.48 -3.37
C PRO A 59 6.65 12.37 -4.82
N ILE A 60 6.76 11.16 -5.39
CA ILE A 60 7.12 11.00 -6.81
C ILE A 60 6.06 11.60 -7.73
N GLY A 61 4.78 11.33 -7.48
CA GLY A 61 3.71 11.83 -8.34
C GLY A 61 3.55 13.35 -8.28
N ILE A 62 3.81 13.97 -7.13
CA ILE A 62 3.88 15.44 -7.02
C ILE A 62 5.03 15.98 -7.88
N LEU A 63 6.24 15.42 -7.74
CA LEU A 63 7.38 15.84 -8.57
C LEU A 63 7.09 15.65 -10.07
N ALA A 64 6.55 14.49 -10.44
CA ALA A 64 6.16 14.20 -11.82
C ALA A 64 5.12 15.20 -12.36
N ALA A 65 4.15 15.61 -11.53
CA ALA A 65 3.16 16.62 -11.92
C ALA A 65 3.84 17.96 -12.25
N PHE A 66 4.79 18.41 -11.44
CA PHE A 66 5.53 19.64 -11.69
C PHE A 66 6.40 19.56 -12.95
N PHE A 67 7.19 18.48 -13.10
CA PHE A 67 8.05 18.31 -14.28
C PHE A 67 7.24 18.24 -15.57
N ALA A 68 6.15 17.47 -15.59
CA ALA A 68 5.29 17.35 -16.75
C ALA A 68 4.56 18.67 -17.09
N ALA A 69 4.16 19.44 -16.07
CA ALA A 69 3.52 20.73 -16.29
C ALA A 69 4.47 21.77 -16.89
N ILE A 70 5.73 21.81 -16.44
CA ILE A 70 6.76 22.74 -16.95
C ILE A 70 7.14 22.39 -18.40
N GLN A 71 7.22 21.10 -18.73
CA GLN A 71 7.64 20.65 -20.06
C GLN A 71 6.50 20.75 -21.11
N ALA A 72 5.25 20.91 -20.70
CA ALA A 72 4.11 20.94 -21.60
C ALA A 72 3.92 22.33 -22.26
N PRO A 73 4.10 22.46 -23.59
CA PRO A 73 3.95 23.75 -24.29
C PRO A 73 2.49 24.22 -24.37
N TYR A 74 1.53 23.31 -24.27
CA TYR A 74 0.09 23.59 -24.22
C TYR A 74 -0.57 22.66 -23.19
N LYS A 75 -1.65 23.13 -22.54
CA LYS A 75 -2.43 22.37 -21.54
C LYS A 75 -1.65 21.97 -20.27
N SER A 76 -0.59 22.70 -19.91
CA SER A 76 0.24 22.46 -18.71
C SER A 76 -0.58 22.27 -17.43
N PHE A 77 -1.60 23.12 -17.20
CA PHE A 77 -2.49 23.01 -16.05
C PHE A 77 -3.37 21.75 -16.07
N GLN A 78 -3.89 21.35 -17.23
CA GLN A 78 -4.70 20.13 -17.34
C GLN A 78 -3.86 18.88 -17.09
N ILE A 79 -2.62 18.85 -17.58
CA ILE A 79 -1.66 17.77 -17.35
C ILE A 79 -1.28 17.71 -15.87
N PHE A 80 -0.99 18.84 -15.25
CA PHE A 80 -0.70 18.95 -13.82
C PHE A 80 -1.82 18.33 -12.97
N ILE A 81 -3.06 18.77 -13.17
CA ILE A 81 -4.23 18.26 -12.44
C ILE A 81 -4.46 16.78 -12.75
N GLY A 82 -4.32 16.36 -14.01
CA GLY A 82 -4.46 14.96 -14.42
C GLY A 82 -3.49 14.03 -13.69
N ILE A 83 -2.22 14.44 -13.59
CA ILE A 83 -1.20 13.66 -12.87
C ILE A 83 -1.46 13.64 -11.37
N LEU A 84 -1.90 14.76 -10.77
CA LEU A 84 -2.26 14.78 -9.35
C LEU A 84 -3.44 13.84 -9.04
N VAL A 85 -4.48 13.85 -9.89
CA VAL A 85 -5.62 12.94 -9.73
C VAL A 85 -5.19 11.49 -9.88
N ALA A 86 -4.39 11.17 -10.91
CA ALA A 86 -3.87 9.82 -11.11
C ALA A 86 -3.01 9.36 -9.92
N THR A 87 -2.12 10.23 -9.43
CA THR A 87 -1.27 9.99 -8.25
C THR A 87 -2.12 9.72 -7.01
N TYR A 88 -3.18 10.50 -6.81
CA TYR A 88 -4.05 10.37 -5.65
C TYR A 88 -4.69 8.99 -5.53
N PHE A 89 -5.17 8.43 -6.65
CA PHE A 89 -5.80 7.10 -6.70
C PHE A 89 -4.81 5.94 -6.84
N TYR A 90 -3.53 6.21 -7.11
CA TYR A 90 -2.50 5.18 -7.28
C TYR A 90 -2.37 4.22 -6.09
N PRO A 91 -2.40 4.68 -4.81
CA PRO A 91 -2.40 3.78 -3.65
C PRO A 91 -3.54 2.77 -3.63
N LEU A 92 -4.67 3.05 -4.27
CA LEU A 92 -5.81 2.14 -4.27
C LEU A 92 -5.47 0.84 -5.00
N LEU A 93 -4.78 0.94 -6.14
CA LEU A 93 -4.36 -0.22 -6.93
C LEU A 93 -3.34 -1.08 -6.15
N PHE A 94 -2.29 -0.44 -5.62
CA PHE A 94 -1.23 -1.15 -4.89
C PHE A 94 -1.68 -1.65 -3.51
N GLY A 95 -2.58 -0.93 -2.85
CA GLY A 95 -3.21 -1.36 -1.61
C GLY A 95 -4.01 -2.65 -1.80
N LEU A 96 -4.73 -2.78 -2.92
CA LEU A 96 -5.47 -4.00 -3.23
C LEU A 96 -4.53 -5.21 -3.45
N PHE A 97 -3.45 -5.03 -4.21
CA PHE A 97 -2.44 -6.09 -4.37
C PHE A 97 -1.78 -6.48 -3.04
N ARG A 98 -1.47 -5.50 -2.19
CA ARG A 98 -0.93 -5.74 -0.85
C ARG A 98 -1.90 -6.57 0.00
N GLU A 99 -3.17 -6.21 0.04
CA GLU A 99 -4.18 -6.95 0.81
C GLU A 99 -4.32 -8.40 0.33
N LEU A 100 -4.32 -8.62 -1.00
CA LEU A 100 -4.34 -9.97 -1.57
C LEU A 100 -3.12 -10.78 -1.14
N ALA A 101 -1.93 -10.19 -1.13
CA ALA A 101 -0.73 -10.83 -0.62
C ALA A 101 -0.85 -11.14 0.89
N GLN A 102 -1.31 -10.19 1.70
CA GLN A 102 -1.50 -10.44 3.14
C GLN A 102 -2.50 -11.57 3.43
N ILE A 103 -3.59 -11.67 2.66
CA ILE A 103 -4.55 -12.76 2.78
C ILE A 103 -3.91 -14.10 2.42
N ALA A 104 -3.14 -14.15 1.32
CA ALA A 104 -2.42 -15.36 0.93
C ALA A 104 -1.43 -15.82 2.01
N LEU A 105 -0.71 -14.90 2.67
CA LEU A 105 0.13 -15.22 3.83
C LEU A 105 -0.66 -15.86 4.97
N LYS A 106 -1.80 -15.25 5.33
CA LYS A 106 -2.65 -15.77 6.41
C LYS A 106 -3.13 -17.19 6.11
N VAL A 107 -3.50 -17.48 4.87
CA VAL A 107 -3.90 -18.83 4.44
C VAL A 107 -2.75 -19.82 4.58
N LEU A 108 -1.54 -19.46 4.12
CA LEU A 108 -0.35 -20.31 4.25
C LEU A 108 -0.02 -20.60 5.73
N LEU A 109 -0.14 -19.60 6.60
CA LEU A 109 0.03 -19.76 8.04
C LEU A 109 -0.98 -20.77 8.60
N TYR A 110 -2.27 -20.59 8.31
CA TYR A 110 -3.32 -21.48 8.83
C TYR A 110 -3.13 -22.92 8.35
N LEU A 111 -2.79 -23.13 7.08
CA LEU A 111 -2.48 -24.46 6.54
C LEU A 111 -1.31 -25.11 7.28
N LYS A 112 -0.27 -24.33 7.58
CA LYS A 112 0.89 -24.82 8.34
C LYS A 112 0.52 -25.20 9.77
N ILE A 113 -0.27 -24.38 10.46
CA ILE A 113 -0.75 -24.67 11.83
C ILE A 113 -1.54 -25.99 11.84
N ILE A 114 -2.45 -26.19 10.89
CA ILE A 114 -3.23 -27.42 10.75
C ILE A 114 -2.31 -28.62 10.48
N SER A 115 -1.35 -28.47 9.57
CA SER A 115 -0.38 -29.53 9.23
C SER A 115 0.44 -29.96 10.46
N LYS A 116 0.94 -28.99 11.25
CA LYS A 116 1.70 -29.25 12.47
C LYS A 116 0.86 -29.95 13.56
N ASN A 117 -0.40 -29.57 13.71
CA ASN A 117 -1.30 -30.20 14.68
C ASN A 117 -1.77 -31.59 14.24
N SER A 118 -1.78 -31.89 12.94
CA SER A 118 -2.16 -33.21 12.41
C SER A 118 -1.04 -34.26 12.45
N THR A 119 0.20 -33.85 12.72
CA THR A 119 1.40 -34.72 12.77
C THR A 119 1.87 -35.00 14.19
N SER A 120 1.14 -34.52 15.21
CA SER A 120 1.35 -34.81 16.63
C SER A 120 0.28 -35.74 17.17
#